data_AF-A0AAD3G4G5-F1
#
_entry.id   AF-A0AAD3G4G5-F1
#
_cell.length_a   1.000
_cell.length_b   1.000
_cell.length_c   1.000
_cell.angle_alpha   90.00
_cell.angle_beta   90.00
_cell.angle_gamma   90.00
#
_symmetry.space_group_name_H-M   'P 1'
#
loop_
_entity.id
_entity.type
_entity.pdbx_description
1 polymer ?
#
loop_
_entity_poly.entity_id
_entity_poly.type
_entity_poly.pdbx_seq_one_letter_code
_entity_poly.pdbx_strand_id
1 'polypeptide(L)'
;MITTSLSYISSLLLLSSVIVLISNKSKSKLFEYFPAIVIIYFVIVLLSACGFWDTKSTEIIQTRSQLQDLILPIMLFLMLIRCDIRMVIKLGRKLLIAFFGASISIIIAFVIMYLTIGRYISPDAWKGFSALSASWMGGTGNMVAVKQALATPDNQMGYILLTDSISYTIWFAFLFALISRANIFDK
;
A
#
# COMPACT_ATOMS: atom_id res chain seq x y z
N MET A 1 -19.17 -4.33 18.21
CA MET A 1 -18.31 -4.50 17.02
C MET A 1 -19.20 -4.98 15.89
N ILE A 2 -19.06 -4.44 14.68
CA ILE A 2 -19.79 -4.95 13.51
C ILE A 2 -19.24 -6.33 13.17
N THR A 3 -20.12 -7.31 12.96
CA THR A 3 -19.75 -8.71 12.65
C THR A 3 -20.30 -9.21 11.32
N THR A 4 -21.31 -8.55 10.77
CA THR A 4 -22.01 -8.99 9.55
C THR A 4 -21.48 -8.32 8.28
N SER A 5 -21.47 -9.06 7.17
CA SER A 5 -20.99 -8.60 5.85
C SER A 5 -21.67 -7.32 5.36
N LEU A 6 -23.00 -7.25 5.45
CA LEU A 6 -23.77 -6.10 4.96
C LEU A 6 -23.44 -4.83 5.75
N SER A 7 -23.41 -4.93 7.07
CA SER A 7 -23.08 -3.79 7.94
C SER A 7 -21.62 -3.36 7.74
N TYR A 8 -20.71 -4.32 7.51
CA TYR A 8 -19.31 -4.04 7.19
C TYR A 8 -19.20 -3.18 5.92
N ILE A 9 -19.74 -3.66 4.80
CA ILE A 9 -19.69 -2.94 3.51
C ILE A 9 -20.42 -1.59 3.61
N SER A 10 -21.62 -1.56 4.19
CA SER A 10 -22.42 -0.35 4.30
C SER A 10 -21.70 0.73 5.11
N SER A 11 -21.05 0.35 6.21
CA SER A 11 -20.28 1.29 7.03
C SER A 11 -19.07 1.87 6.28
N LEU A 12 -18.35 1.04 5.50
CA LEU A 12 -17.23 1.51 4.67
C LEU A 12 -17.69 2.49 3.58
N LEU A 13 -18.78 2.17 2.88
CA LEU A 13 -19.34 3.03 1.83
C LEU A 13 -19.87 4.35 2.41
N LEU A 14 -20.56 4.29 3.55
CA LEU A 14 -21.10 5.47 4.22
C LEU A 14 -19.97 6.39 4.69
N LEU A 15 -18.98 5.86 5.39
CA LEU A 15 -17.82 6.65 5.87
C LEU A 15 -17.09 7.31 4.70
N SER A 16 -16.81 6.54 3.65
CA SER A 16 -16.13 7.06 2.45
C SER A 16 -16.94 8.16 1.78
N SER A 17 -18.25 7.94 1.61
CA SER A 17 -19.15 8.91 0.98
C SER A 17 -19.28 10.20 1.78
N VAL A 18 -19.43 10.10 3.11
CA VAL A 18 -19.54 11.26 4.00
C VAL A 18 -18.26 12.09 3.94
N ILE A 19 -17.07 11.46 4.01
CA ILE A 19 -15.79 12.19 3.96
C ILE A 19 -15.62 12.89 2.60
N VAL A 20 -15.94 12.24 1.48
CA VAL A 20 -15.86 12.87 0.16
C VAL A 20 -16.86 14.02 0.03
N LEU A 21 -18.09 13.87 0.53
CA LEU A 21 -19.09 14.94 0.51
C LEU A 21 -18.66 16.16 1.33
N ILE A 22 -18.09 15.93 2.51
CA ILE A 22 -17.54 17.01 3.34
C ILE A 22 -16.36 17.66 2.61
N SER A 23 -15.45 16.88 2.04
CA SER A 23 -14.29 17.38 1.30
C SER A 23 -14.70 18.26 0.12
N ASN A 24 -15.74 17.87 -0.64
CA ASN A 24 -16.18 18.61 -1.82
C ASN A 24 -16.95 19.90 -1.47
N LYS A 25 -17.65 19.93 -0.32
CA LYS A 25 -18.41 21.12 0.11
C LYS A 25 -17.63 22.06 1.02
N SER A 26 -16.57 21.57 1.67
CA SER A 26 -15.78 22.34 2.63
C SER A 26 -14.67 23.13 1.94
N LYS A 27 -14.52 24.40 2.30
CA LYS A 27 -13.36 25.24 1.94
C LYS A 27 -12.25 25.21 3.00
N SER A 28 -12.27 24.21 3.90
CA SER A 28 -11.30 24.12 4.98
C SER A 28 -9.90 23.84 4.44
N LYS A 29 -8.89 24.54 4.99
CA LYS A 29 -7.47 24.30 4.72
C LYS A 29 -7.04 22.86 5.02
N LEU A 30 -7.78 22.12 5.85
CA LEU A 30 -7.48 20.71 6.15
C LEU A 30 -7.50 19.84 4.88
N PHE A 31 -8.47 20.04 3.98
CA PHE A 31 -8.58 19.27 2.73
C PHE A 31 -7.59 19.73 1.65
N GLU A 32 -6.95 20.88 1.83
CA GLU A 32 -5.84 21.36 1.02
C GLU A 32 -4.54 20.62 1.38
N TYR A 33 -4.31 20.37 2.67
CA TYR A 33 -3.15 19.58 3.14
C TYR A 33 -3.35 18.07 3.02
N PHE A 34 -4.57 17.57 3.29
CA PHE A 34 -4.89 16.15 3.28
C PHE A 34 -6.05 15.86 2.32
N PRO A 35 -5.78 15.31 1.12
CA PRO A 35 -6.82 14.89 0.19
C PRO A 35 -7.81 13.90 0.83
N ALA A 36 -9.06 13.88 0.38
CA ALA A 36 -10.11 13.04 0.96
C ALA A 36 -9.72 11.56 1.11
N ILE A 37 -9.02 11.00 0.12
CA ILE A 37 -8.55 9.60 0.14
C ILE A 37 -7.64 9.30 1.34
N VAL A 38 -6.82 10.27 1.75
CA VAL A 38 -5.90 10.16 2.88
C VAL A 38 -6.68 10.08 4.17
N ILE A 39 -7.64 10.97 4.34
CA ILE A 39 -8.50 11.03 5.53
C ILE A 39 -9.32 9.74 5.65
N ILE A 40 -9.88 9.24 4.53
CA ILE A 40 -10.59 7.96 4.49
C ILE A 40 -9.69 6.84 4.99
N TYR A 41 -8.45 6.75 4.49
CA TYR A 41 -7.49 5.73 4.93
C TYR A 41 -7.22 5.81 6.44
N PHE A 42 -6.87 6.99 6.96
CA PHE A 42 -6.59 7.17 8.39
C PHE A 42 -7.81 6.85 9.28
N VAL A 43 -8.99 7.33 8.90
CA VAL A 43 -10.22 7.07 9.67
C VAL A 43 -10.55 5.59 9.69
N ILE A 44 -10.44 4.88 8.56
CA ILE A 44 -10.69 3.43 8.51
C ILE A 44 -9.67 2.67 9.36
N VAL A 45 -8.38 2.99 9.25
CA VAL A 45 -7.33 2.33 10.05
C VAL A 45 -7.56 2.55 11.54
N LEU A 46 -7.88 3.78 11.95
CA LEU A 46 -8.13 4.13 13.36
C LEU A 46 -9.38 3.42 13.89
N LEU A 47 -10.47 3.42 13.15
CA LEU A 47 -11.69 2.68 13.53
C LEU A 47 -11.43 1.16 13.62
N SER A 48 -10.64 0.61 12.69
CA SER A 48 -10.24 -0.79 12.75
C SER A 48 -9.37 -1.08 13.98
N ALA A 49 -8.43 -0.20 14.34
CA ALA A 49 -7.59 -0.34 15.53
C ALA A 49 -8.40 -0.24 16.84
N CYS A 50 -9.42 0.63 16.87
CA CYS A 50 -10.37 0.73 17.99
C CYS A 50 -11.38 -0.43 18.06
N GLY A 51 -11.33 -1.39 17.12
CA GLY A 51 -12.22 -2.55 17.11
C GLY A 51 -13.64 -2.25 16.62
N PHE A 52 -13.84 -1.22 15.79
CA PHE A 52 -15.16 -0.91 15.23
C PHE A 52 -15.76 -2.10 14.45
N TRP A 53 -14.90 -2.82 13.71
CA TRP A 53 -15.21 -4.07 13.04
C TRP A 53 -14.54 -5.26 13.74
N ASP A 54 -15.25 -6.39 13.84
CA ASP A 54 -14.68 -7.63 14.33
C ASP A 54 -13.82 -8.30 13.26
N THR A 55 -12.53 -8.00 13.30
CA THR A 55 -11.54 -8.52 12.35
C THR A 55 -11.25 -10.02 12.52
N LYS A 56 -11.83 -10.66 13.55
CA LYS A 56 -11.74 -12.12 13.78
C LYS A 56 -12.99 -12.87 13.32
N SER A 57 -14.09 -12.17 13.01
CA SER A 57 -15.31 -12.78 12.47
C SER A 57 -15.01 -13.45 11.12
N THR A 58 -15.39 -14.71 10.99
CA THR A 58 -15.28 -15.48 9.73
C THR A 58 -15.99 -14.76 8.59
N GLU A 59 -17.16 -14.16 8.85
CA GLU A 59 -17.92 -13.43 7.84
C GLU A 59 -17.16 -12.21 7.33
N ILE A 60 -16.55 -11.42 8.21
CA ILE A 60 -15.78 -10.22 7.81
C ILE A 60 -14.51 -10.63 7.08
N ILE A 61 -13.82 -11.67 7.53
CA ILE A 61 -12.64 -12.20 6.86
C ILE A 61 -12.99 -12.65 5.42
N GLN A 62 -14.05 -13.43 5.26
CA GLN A 62 -14.54 -13.87 3.94
C GLN A 62 -14.94 -12.70 3.06
N THR A 63 -15.69 -11.74 3.61
CA THR A 63 -16.12 -10.54 2.88
C THR A 63 -14.91 -9.74 2.41
N ARG A 64 -13.92 -9.51 3.27
CA ARG A 64 -12.70 -8.79 2.92
C ARG A 64 -11.90 -9.51 1.84
N SER A 65 -11.77 -10.83 1.93
CA SER A 65 -11.11 -11.65 0.89
C SER A 65 -11.84 -11.50 -0.44
N GLN A 66 -13.16 -11.65 -0.47
CA GLN A 66 -13.94 -11.50 -1.70
C GLN A 66 -13.82 -10.10 -2.33
N LEU A 67 -13.80 -9.04 -1.50
CA LEU A 67 -13.55 -7.68 -1.98
C LEU A 67 -12.15 -7.55 -2.61
N GLN A 68 -11.13 -8.18 -2.02
CA GLN A 68 -9.75 -8.14 -2.51
C GLN A 68 -9.52 -9.03 -3.74
N ASP A 69 -10.09 -10.23 -3.77
CA ASP A 69 -9.80 -11.24 -4.78
C ASP A 69 -10.69 -11.11 -6.02
N LEU A 70 -11.90 -10.51 -5.87
CA LEU A 70 -12.86 -10.36 -6.96
C LEU A 70 -13.05 -8.90 -7.35
N ILE A 71 -13.46 -8.05 -6.40
CA ILE A 71 -13.87 -6.67 -6.73
C ILE A 71 -12.66 -5.82 -7.12
N LEU A 72 -11.55 -5.91 -6.39
CA LEU A 72 -10.37 -5.09 -6.67
C LEU A 72 -9.80 -5.34 -8.08
N PRO A 73 -9.56 -6.58 -8.54
CA PRO A 73 -9.14 -6.83 -9.92
C PRO A 73 -10.13 -6.30 -10.96
N ILE A 74 -11.44 -6.45 -10.74
CA ILE A 74 -12.48 -5.94 -11.63
C ILE A 74 -12.41 -4.40 -11.72
N MET A 75 -12.27 -3.71 -10.58
CA MET A 75 -12.14 -2.26 -10.54
C MET A 75 -10.88 -1.77 -11.26
N LEU A 76 -9.75 -2.46 -11.06
CA LEU A 76 -8.50 -2.17 -11.78
C LEU A 76 -8.67 -2.37 -13.28
N PHE A 77 -9.30 -3.47 -13.71
CA PHE A 77 -9.59 -3.71 -15.12
C PHE A 77 -10.48 -2.61 -15.72
N LEU A 78 -11.57 -2.23 -15.04
CA LEU A 78 -12.46 -1.14 -15.47
C LEU A 78 -11.73 0.21 -15.56
N MET A 79 -10.81 0.48 -14.63
CA MET A 79 -9.95 1.66 -14.66
C MET A 79 -9.02 1.63 -15.88
N LEU A 80 -8.43 0.47 -16.19
CA LEU A 80 -7.52 0.29 -17.32
C LEU A 80 -8.22 0.39 -18.67
N ILE A 81 -9.51 0.02 -18.79
CA ILE A 81 -10.29 0.21 -20.03
C ILE A 81 -10.32 1.69 -20.46
N ARG A 82 -10.34 2.62 -19.50
CA ARG A 82 -10.33 4.06 -19.79
C ARG A 82 -8.95 4.60 -20.16
N CYS A 83 -7.91 3.78 -20.05
CA CYS A 83 -6.55 4.18 -20.32
C CYS A 83 -6.27 4.17 -21.83
N ASP A 84 -5.77 5.30 -22.36
CA ASP A 84 -5.31 5.36 -23.75
C ASP A 84 -3.97 4.64 -23.89
N ILE A 85 -4.01 3.41 -24.41
CA ILE A 85 -2.82 2.58 -24.66
C ILE A 85 -1.81 3.31 -25.55
N ARG A 86 -2.24 4.14 -26.52
CA ARG A 86 -1.31 4.88 -27.39
C ARG A 86 -0.52 5.90 -26.59
N MET A 87 -1.16 6.54 -25.62
CA MET A 87 -0.49 7.49 -24.72
C MET A 87 0.49 6.76 -23.79
N VAL A 88 0.10 5.61 -23.24
CA VAL A 88 0.99 4.76 -22.42
C VAL A 88 2.24 4.36 -23.20
N ILE A 89 2.10 3.93 -24.45
CA ILE A 89 3.24 3.55 -25.31
C ILE A 89 4.15 4.77 -25.56
N LYS A 90 3.58 5.95 -25.82
CA LYS A 90 4.36 7.19 -26.00
C LYS A 90 5.14 7.58 -24.73
N LEU A 91 4.60 7.33 -23.55
CA LEU A 91 5.28 7.53 -22.27
C LEU A 91 6.29 6.41 -21.95
N GLY A 92 6.24 5.28 -22.66
CA GLY A 92 6.93 4.04 -22.32
C GLY A 92 8.39 4.22 -21.93
N ARG A 93 9.19 4.94 -22.72
CA ARG A 93 10.62 5.17 -22.38
C ARG A 93 10.81 5.90 -21.05
N LYS A 94 10.03 6.96 -20.80
CA LYS A 94 10.12 7.72 -19.54
C LYS A 94 9.69 6.88 -18.35
N LEU A 95 8.61 6.11 -18.52
CA LEU A 95 8.10 5.21 -17.50
C LEU A 95 9.11 4.10 -17.16
N LEU A 96 9.72 3.48 -18.18
CA LEU A 96 10.73 2.44 -17.98
C LEU A 96 11.99 2.99 -17.29
N ILE A 97 12.47 4.18 -17.67
CA ILE A 97 13.61 4.82 -16.99
C ILE A 97 13.27 5.09 -15.52
N ALA A 98 12.08 5.63 -15.23
CA ALA A 98 11.65 5.86 -13.86
C ALA A 98 11.53 4.54 -13.07
N PHE A 99 10.95 3.50 -13.68
CA PHE A 99 10.82 2.17 -13.08
C PHE A 99 12.19 1.57 -12.75
N PHE A 100 13.08 1.42 -13.72
CA PHE A 100 14.40 0.83 -13.49
C PHE A 100 15.25 1.70 -12.56
N GLY A 101 15.16 3.02 -12.67
CA GLY A 101 15.84 3.94 -11.74
C GLY A 101 15.39 3.74 -10.30
N ALA A 102 14.08 3.63 -10.07
CA ALA A 102 13.52 3.34 -8.75
C ALA A 102 13.87 1.91 -8.27
N SER A 103 13.78 0.90 -9.13
CA SER A 103 14.13 -0.48 -8.75
C SER A 103 15.61 -0.59 -8.38
N ILE A 104 16.51 0.00 -9.16
CA ILE A 104 17.95 -0.01 -8.87
C ILE A 104 18.24 0.74 -7.57
N SER A 105 17.59 1.88 -7.32
CA SER A 105 17.80 2.61 -6.06
C SER A 105 17.33 1.82 -4.84
N ILE A 106 16.19 1.12 -4.94
CA ILE A 106 15.72 0.20 -3.89
C ILE A 106 16.74 -0.92 -3.67
N ILE A 107 17.19 -1.60 -4.73
CA ILE A 107 18.18 -2.68 -4.62
C ILE A 107 19.45 -2.18 -3.92
N ILE A 108 20.00 -1.05 -4.34
CA ILE A 108 21.20 -0.45 -3.74
C ILE A 108 20.98 -0.14 -2.26
N ALA A 109 19.84 0.49 -1.91
CA ALA A 109 19.53 0.83 -0.53
C ALA A 109 19.45 -0.42 0.37
N PHE A 110 18.80 -1.49 -0.08
CA PHE A 110 18.69 -2.74 0.66
C PHE A 110 20.03 -3.47 0.80
N VAL A 111 20.86 -3.46 -0.26
CA VAL A 111 22.23 -4.01 -0.21
C VAL A 111 23.08 -3.24 0.80
N ILE A 112 23.06 -1.91 0.76
CA ILE A 112 23.78 -1.06 1.72
C ILE A 112 23.30 -1.33 3.15
N MET A 113 21.98 -1.41 3.36
CA MET A 113 21.42 -1.69 4.68
C MET A 113 21.85 -3.06 5.22
N TYR A 114 21.88 -4.09 4.35
CA TYR A 114 22.37 -5.41 4.74
C TYR A 114 23.87 -5.38 5.08
N LEU A 115 24.69 -4.73 4.26
CA LEU A 115 26.14 -4.64 4.47
C LEU A 115 26.52 -3.84 5.72
N THR A 116 25.74 -2.82 6.08
CA THR A 116 26.02 -1.97 7.24
C THR A 116 25.49 -2.59 8.54
N ILE A 117 24.22 -3.01 8.56
CA ILE A 117 23.52 -3.43 9.78
C ILE A 117 23.05 -4.88 9.68
N GLY A 118 22.50 -5.29 8.54
CA GLY A 118 21.84 -6.60 8.39
C GLY A 118 22.74 -7.81 8.64
N ARG A 119 24.04 -7.72 8.32
CA ARG A 119 25.04 -8.77 8.60
C ARG A 119 25.17 -9.15 10.08
N TYR A 120 24.77 -8.25 10.99
CA TYR A 120 24.84 -8.48 12.43
C TYR A 120 23.54 -9.05 13.02
N ILE A 121 22.46 -9.13 12.24
CA ILE A 121 21.16 -9.60 12.72
C ILE A 121 21.13 -11.13 12.77
N SER A 122 21.44 -11.78 11.65
CA SER A 122 21.56 -13.24 11.55
C SER A 122 22.32 -13.63 10.26
N PRO A 123 22.91 -14.83 10.20
CA PRO A 123 23.58 -15.31 8.98
C PRO A 123 22.68 -15.32 7.74
N ASP A 124 21.39 -15.60 7.92
CA ASP A 124 20.38 -15.66 6.86
C ASP A 124 19.62 -14.34 6.65
N ALA A 125 19.99 -13.25 7.33
CA ALA A 125 19.24 -12.00 7.26
C ALA A 125 19.08 -11.46 5.82
N TRP A 126 20.06 -11.71 4.95
CA TRP A 126 20.02 -11.31 3.54
C TRP A 126 18.79 -11.84 2.80
N LYS A 127 18.28 -13.03 3.17
CA LYS A 127 17.05 -13.60 2.60
C LYS A 127 15.83 -12.76 2.96
N GLY A 128 15.79 -12.28 4.20
CA GLY A 128 14.75 -11.36 4.66
C GLY A 128 14.83 -9.98 3.99
N PHE A 129 16.04 -9.41 3.87
CA PHE A 129 16.25 -8.16 3.11
C PHE A 129 15.87 -8.31 1.63
N SER A 130 16.16 -9.46 1.04
CA SER A 130 15.79 -9.76 -0.35
C SER A 130 14.26 -9.81 -0.52
N ALA A 131 13.57 -10.55 0.35
CA ALA A 131 12.11 -10.62 0.33
C ALA A 131 11.46 -9.25 0.59
N LEU A 132 11.98 -8.47 1.54
CA LEU A 132 11.50 -7.13 1.82
C LEU A 132 11.71 -6.20 0.61
N SER A 133 12.89 -6.20 -0.01
CA SER A 133 13.15 -5.40 -1.22
C SER A 133 12.19 -5.74 -2.37
N ALA A 134 11.81 -7.01 -2.49
CA ALA A 134 10.85 -7.47 -3.50
C ALA A 134 9.44 -6.92 -3.24
N SER A 135 9.04 -6.75 -1.97
CA SER A 135 7.79 -6.07 -1.59
C SER A 135 7.75 -4.63 -2.13
N TRP A 136 8.86 -3.90 -2.01
CA TRP A 136 8.92 -2.49 -2.44
C TRP A 136 9.02 -2.31 -3.96
N MET A 137 9.50 -3.33 -4.69
CA MET A 137 9.53 -3.30 -6.16
C MET A 137 8.25 -3.80 -6.82
N GLY A 138 7.53 -4.74 -6.20
CA GLY A 138 6.41 -5.46 -6.84
C GLY A 138 5.29 -5.92 -5.92
N GLY A 139 5.25 -5.43 -4.68
CA GLY A 139 4.22 -5.71 -3.69
C GLY A 139 4.33 -7.08 -3.02
N THR A 140 3.28 -7.40 -2.25
CA THR A 140 3.23 -8.61 -1.40
C THR A 140 3.37 -9.91 -2.20
N GLY A 141 2.83 -9.97 -3.43
CA GLY A 141 3.00 -11.14 -4.30
C GLY A 141 4.46 -11.42 -4.66
N ASN A 142 5.21 -10.36 -5.00
CA ASN A 142 6.64 -10.49 -5.34
C ASN A 142 7.48 -10.86 -4.11
N MET A 143 7.16 -10.31 -2.94
CA MET A 143 7.78 -10.70 -1.67
C MET A 143 7.58 -12.19 -1.37
N VAL A 144 6.36 -12.71 -1.55
CA VAL A 144 6.05 -14.14 -1.32
C VAL A 144 6.81 -15.03 -2.31
N ALA A 145 6.90 -14.62 -3.58
CA ALA A 145 7.68 -15.35 -4.58
C ALA A 145 9.17 -15.43 -4.23
N VAL A 146 9.78 -14.31 -3.84
CA VAL A 146 11.20 -14.28 -3.43
C VAL A 146 11.44 -15.06 -2.14
N LYS A 147 10.53 -14.97 -1.17
CA LYS A 147 10.56 -15.79 0.05
C LYS A 147 10.62 -17.28 -0.29
N GLN A 148 9.76 -17.75 -1.20
CA GLN A 148 9.72 -19.14 -1.62
C GLN A 148 10.99 -19.53 -2.38
N ALA A 149 11.45 -18.70 -3.32
CA ALA A 149 12.64 -18.96 -4.11
C ALA A 149 13.92 -19.07 -3.27
N LEU A 150 14.03 -18.26 -2.21
CA LEU A 150 15.20 -18.23 -1.33
C LEU A 150 15.06 -19.13 -0.08
N ALA A 151 13.92 -19.82 0.06
CA ALA A 151 13.55 -20.57 1.25
C ALA A 151 13.75 -19.73 2.54
N THR A 152 13.29 -18.48 2.52
CA THR A 152 13.40 -17.57 3.67
C THR A 152 12.63 -18.16 4.86
N PRO A 153 13.26 -18.29 6.04
CA PRO A 153 12.62 -18.87 7.22
C PRO A 153 11.33 -18.15 7.62
N ASP A 154 10.28 -18.90 7.98
CA ASP A 154 8.98 -18.35 8.37
C ASP A 154 9.05 -17.46 9.61
N ASN A 155 9.96 -17.76 10.54
CA ASN A 155 10.18 -16.94 11.73
C ASN A 155 10.70 -15.53 11.40
N GLN A 156 11.32 -15.33 10.22
CA GLN A 156 11.73 -14.00 9.75
C GLN A 156 10.58 -13.23 9.11
N MET A 157 9.54 -13.91 8.63
CA MET A 157 8.40 -13.26 7.96
C MET A 157 7.63 -12.32 8.87
N GLY A 158 7.53 -12.65 10.16
CA GLY A 158 6.90 -11.75 11.13
C GLY A 158 7.60 -10.40 11.18
N TYR A 159 8.94 -10.40 11.26
CA TYR A 159 9.74 -9.17 11.26
C TYR A 159 9.65 -8.44 9.92
N ILE A 160 9.75 -9.17 8.80
CA ILE A 160 9.67 -8.59 7.45
C ILE A 160 8.34 -7.87 7.25
N LEU A 161 7.21 -8.52 7.57
CA LEU A 161 5.87 -7.94 7.40
C LEU A 161 5.63 -6.75 8.33
N LEU A 162 6.16 -6.81 9.55
CA LEU A 162 6.05 -5.71 10.50
C LEU A 162 6.87 -4.50 10.03
N THR A 163 8.11 -4.71 9.59
CA THR A 163 8.96 -3.66 9.02
C THR A 163 8.33 -3.06 7.77
N ASP A 164 7.80 -3.90 6.87
CA ASP A 164 7.12 -3.46 5.65
C ASP A 164 5.92 -2.56 5.98
N SER A 165 5.06 -3.01 6.90
CA SER A 165 3.84 -2.28 7.29
C SER A 165 4.15 -0.94 7.96
N ILE A 166 5.13 -0.88 8.86
CA ILE A 166 5.54 0.36 9.53
C ILE A 166 6.14 1.33 8.53
N SER A 167 7.08 0.85 7.70
CA SER A 167 7.75 1.67 6.70
C SER A 167 6.76 2.21 5.68
N TYR A 168 5.81 1.38 5.22
CA TYR A 168 4.72 1.79 4.36
C TYR A 168 3.88 2.89 5.01
N THR A 169 3.48 2.73 6.27
CA THR A 169 2.67 3.71 6.99
C THR A 169 3.37 5.07 7.09
N ILE A 170 4.65 5.09 7.47
CA ILE A 170 5.44 6.32 7.57
C ILE A 170 5.64 6.97 6.20
N TRP A 171 6.00 6.15 5.19
CA TRP A 171 6.24 6.64 3.85
C TRP A 171 4.98 7.19 3.18
N PHE A 172 3.83 6.52 3.35
CA PHE A 172 2.55 7.01 2.86
C PHE A 172 2.16 8.32 3.53
N ALA A 173 2.34 8.45 4.84
CA ALA A 173 2.10 9.71 5.54
C ALA A 173 2.95 10.85 4.96
N PHE A 174 4.23 10.58 4.68
CA PHE A 174 5.14 11.54 4.05
C PHE A 174 4.71 11.91 2.63
N LEU A 175 4.39 10.93 1.77
CA LEU A 175 3.91 11.19 0.41
C LEU A 175 2.63 12.01 0.41
N PHE A 176 1.69 11.70 1.32
CA PHE A 176 0.45 12.44 1.44
C PHE A 176 0.66 13.90 1.85
N ALA A 177 1.62 14.18 2.73
CA ALA A 177 2.00 15.55 3.06
C ALA A 177 2.51 16.33 1.83
N LEU A 178 3.15 15.65 0.88
CA LEU A 178 3.67 16.25 -0.35
C LEU A 178 2.61 16.48 -1.44
N ILE A 179 1.42 15.85 -1.38
CA ILE A 179 0.39 16.03 -2.42
C ILE A 179 -0.06 17.49 -2.53
N SER A 180 -0.21 18.19 -1.40
CA SER A 180 -0.53 19.62 -1.37
C SER A 180 0.49 20.50 -2.11
N ARG A 181 1.69 19.97 -2.35
CA ARG A 181 2.82 20.62 -3.02
C ARG A 181 3.14 20.01 -4.38
N ALA A 182 2.24 19.21 -4.96
CA ALA A 182 2.44 18.55 -6.25
C ALA A 182 2.86 19.52 -7.37
N ASN A 183 2.31 20.74 -7.37
CA ASN A 183 2.64 21.82 -8.32
C ASN A 183 4.13 22.19 -8.37
N ILE A 184 4.93 21.87 -7.34
CA ILE A 184 6.38 22.10 -7.34
C ILE A 184 7.11 21.08 -8.22
N PHE A 185 6.56 19.86 -8.30
CA PHE A 185 7.14 18.71 -9.01
C PHE A 185 6.59 18.53 -10.42
N ASP A 186 5.32 18.90 -10.64
CA ASP A 186 4.63 18.81 -11.93
C ASP A 186 5.03 19.96 -12.88
N LYS A 187 6.31 19.97 -13.30
CA LYS A 187 6.85 20.88 -14.33
C LYS A 187 6.94 20.23 -15.71
#